data_AF-E3RFU7-F1
#
_entry.id   AF-E3RFU7-F1
#
_cell.length_a   1.000
_cell.length_b   1.000
_cell.length_c   1.000
_cell.angle_alpha   90.00
_cell.angle_beta   90.00
_cell.angle_gamma   90.00
#
_symmetry.space_group_name_H-M   'P 1'
#
loop_
_entity.id
_entity.type
_entity.pdbx_description
1 polymer ?
#
loop_
_entity_poly.entity_id
_entity_poly.type
_entity_poly.pdbx_seq_one_letter_code
_entity_poly.pdbx_strand_id
1 'polypeptide(L)' 'MRNYINYITKLEFLPAFKAAFDQAFTPANICSAFRSAGLVPLQPEAVLSKKGAKVIILSTKLMRD' A
#
# COMPACT_ATOMS: atom_id res chain seq x y z
N MET A 1 9.88 26.99 17.41
CA MET A 1 9.81 25.79 16.56
C MET A 1 10.93 25.86 15.53
N ARG A 2 11.81 24.85 15.46
CA ARG A 2 12.74 24.72 14.33
C ARG A 2 12.06 23.85 13.27
N ASN A 3 11.66 24.45 12.16
CA ASN A 3 11.16 23.72 11.01
C ASN A 3 12.37 23.17 10.25
N TYR A 4 12.72 21.91 10.50
CA TYR A 4 13.77 21.22 9.77
C TYR A 4 13.21 20.75 8.42
N ILE A 5 13.43 21.55 7.38
CA ILE A 5 13.14 21.17 6.00
C ILE A 5 14.38 20.47 5.45
N ASN A 6 14.25 19.17 5.17
CA ASN A 6 15.30 18.41 4.49
C ASN A 6 15.11 18.55 2.97
N TYR A 7 16.11 19.12 2.30
CA TYR A 7 16.14 19.19 0.84
C TYR A 7 16.77 17.92 0.29
N ILE A 8 16.09 17.28 -0.66
CA ILE A 8 16.58 16.11 -1.38
C ILE A 8 16.48 16.37 -2.87
N THR A 9 17.52 16.05 -3.63
CA THR A 9 17.47 16.19 -5.09
C THR A 9 16.68 15.06 -5.73
N LYS A 10 16.22 15.23 -6.98
CA LYS A 10 15.52 14.16 -7.71
C LYS A 10 16.39 12.91 -7.87
N LEU A 11 17.70 13.09 -8.07
CA LEU A 11 18.66 11.99 -8.23
C LEU A 11 18.86 11.19 -6.94
N GLU A 12 18.73 11.83 -5.78
CA GLU A 12 18.77 11.14 -4.47
C GLU A 12 17.42 10.54 -4.10
N PHE A 13 16.32 11.24 -4.43
CA PHE A 13 14.97 10.79 -4.10
C PHE A 13 14.58 9.51 -4.84
N LEU A 14 14.82 9.44 -6.14
CA LEU A 14 14.37 8.29 -6.95
C LEU A 14 14.89 6.93 -6.46
N PRO A 15 16.20 6.74 -6.18
CA PRO A 15 16.69 5.48 -5.62
C PRO A 15 16.18 5.24 -4.19
N ALA A 16 16.10 6.27 -3.35
CA ALA A 16 15.56 6.15 -2.00
C ALA A 16 14.08 5.72 -2.01
N PHE A 17 13.28 6.35 -2.88
CA PHE A 17 11.89 5.99 -3.12
C PHE A 17 11.77 4.57 -3.64
N LYS A 18 12.60 4.17 -4.61
CA LYS A 18 12.56 2.80 -5.15
C LYS A 18 12.82 1.76 -4.05
N ALA A 19 13.82 1.98 -3.20
CA ALA A 19 14.11 1.11 -2.07
C ALA A 19 12.95 1.05 -1.06
N ALA A 20 12.40 2.21 -0.69
CA ALA A 20 11.25 2.27 0.22
C ALA A 20 9.99 1.64 -0.38
N PHE A 21 9.73 1.86 -1.68
CA PHE A 21 8.61 1.30 -2.42
C PHE A 21 8.69 -0.22 -2.45
N ASP A 22 9.85 -0.79 -2.77
CA ASP A 22 10.03 -2.24 -2.80
C ASP A 22 9.86 -2.87 -1.40
N GLN A 23 10.20 -2.13 -0.33
CA GLN A 23 9.99 -2.56 1.07
C GLN A 23 8.56 -2.35 1.56
N ALA A 24 7.77 -1.47 0.94
CA ALA A 24 6.43 -1.13 1.41
C ALA A 24 5.41 -2.27 1.23
N PHE A 25 5.67 -3.23 0.34
CA PHE A 25 4.78 -4.36 0.05
C PHE A 25 4.93 -5.49 1.08
N THR A 26 4.73 -5.18 2.35
CA THR A 26 4.59 -6.18 3.41
C THR A 26 3.15 -6.65 3.51
N PRO A 27 2.88 -7.88 4.00
CA PRO A 27 1.51 -8.34 4.21
C PRO A 27 0.69 -7.40 5.11
N ALA A 28 1.30 -6.84 6.15
CA ALA A 28 0.65 -5.91 7.06
C ALA A 28 0.23 -4.62 6.34
N ASN A 29 1.13 -4.02 5.55
CA ASN A 29 0.82 -2.80 4.79
C ASN A 29 -0.27 -3.06 3.76
N ILE A 30 -0.19 -4.18 3.03
CA ILE A 30 -1.20 -4.58 2.05
C ILE A 30 -2.57 -4.73 2.74
N CYS A 31 -2.67 -5.53 3.81
CA CYS A 31 -3.92 -5.69 4.56
C CYS A 31 -4.49 -4.37 5.08
N SER A 32 -3.63 -3.48 5.60
CA SER A 32 -4.05 -2.17 6.10
C SER A 32 -4.57 -1.26 4.99
N ALA A 33 -4.00 -1.34 3.78
CA ALA A 33 -4.43 -0.56 2.62
C ALA A 33 -5.82 -1.00 2.13
N PHE A 34 -6.07 -2.31 2.06
CA PHE A 34 -7.40 -2.84 1.73
C PHE A 34 -8.45 -2.41 2.77
N ARG A 35 -8.13 -2.53 4.07
CA ARG A 35 -9.02 -2.07 5.15
C ARG A 35 -9.31 -0.57 5.05
N SER A 36 -8.30 0.25 4.81
CA SER A 36 -8.44 1.71 4.68
C SER A 36 -9.27 2.11 3.46
N ALA A 37 -9.19 1.32 2.40
CA ALA A 37 -10.01 1.49 1.20
C ALA A 37 -11.43 0.92 1.35
N GLY A 38 -11.77 0.29 2.48
CA GLY A 38 -13.06 -0.39 2.68
C GLY A 38 -13.24 -1.61 1.77
N LEU A 39 -12.14 -2.21 1.32
CA LEU A 39 -12.12 -3.33 0.41
C LEU A 39 -11.84 -4.64 1.16
N VAL A 40 -12.57 -5.69 0.82
CA VAL A 40 -12.33 -7.05 1.31
C VAL A 40 -11.94 -7.94 0.12
N PRO A 41 -10.68 -8.43 0.05
CA PRO A 41 -10.27 -9.33 -1.01
C PRO A 41 -11.08 -10.63 -1.01
N LEU A 42 -11.58 -11.03 -2.18
CA LEU A 42 -12.23 -12.34 -2.35
C LEU A 42 -11.25 -13.51 -2.12
N GLN A 43 -9.97 -13.30 -2.47
CA GLN A 43 -8.89 -14.28 -2.27
C GLN A 43 -7.69 -13.57 -1.62
N PRO A 44 -7.64 -13.50 -0.28
CA PRO A 44 -6.57 -12.81 0.45
C PRO A 44 -5.16 -13.32 0.09
N GLU A 45 -4.99 -14.63 -0.06
CA GLU A 45 -3.70 -15.25 -0.40
C GLU A 45 -3.17 -14.82 -1.78
N ALA A 46 -4.07 -14.60 -2.75
CA ALA A 46 -3.69 -14.14 -4.08
C ALA A 46 -3.22 -12.68 -4.09
N VAL A 47 -3.72 -11.87 -3.14
CA VAL A 47 -3.32 -10.48 -2.95
C VAL A 47 -1.97 -10.37 -2.25
N LEU A 48 -1.67 -11.31 -1.35
CA LEU A 48 -0.39 -11.37 -0.63
C LEU A 48 0.71 -12.05 -1.46
N SER A 49 0.35 -12.81 -2.48
CA SER A 49 1.28 -13.39 -3.45
C SER A 49 1.97 -12.29 -4.28
N LYS A 50 3.31 -12.32 -4.30
CA LYS A 50 4.16 -11.42 -5.13
C LYS A 50 3.88 -11.52 -6.63
N LYS A 51 3.24 -12.59 -7.11
CA LYS A 51 2.82 -12.74 -8.51
C LYS A 51 1.51 -11.98 -8.74
N GLY A 52 1.57 -10.99 -9.63
CA GLY A 52 0.47 -10.12 -10.10
C GLY A 52 -0.92 -10.46 -9.56
N ALA A 53 -1.30 -9.79 -8.47
CA ALA A 53 -2.61 -9.94 -7.87
C ALA A 53 -3.71 -9.50 -8.85
N LYS A 54 -4.56 -10.42 -9.30
CA LYS A 54 -5.86 -10.06 -9.88
C LYS A 54 -6.80 -9.71 -8.74
N VAL A 55 -6.85 -8.42 -8.41
CA VAL A 55 -7.81 -7.91 -7.41
C VAL A 55 -9.18 -7.81 -8.07
N ILE A 56 -10.06 -8.77 -7.81
CA ILE A 56 -11.49 -8.64 -8.11
C ILE A 56 -12.15 -8.02 -6.87
N ILE A 57 -12.60 -6.79 -7.01
CA ILE A 57 -13.21 -6.00 -5.92
C ILE A 57 -14.72 -6.25 -5.92
N LEU A 58 -15.26 -6.78 -4.83
CA LEU A 58 -16.69 -6.69 -4.54
C LEU A 58 -16.90 -5.43 -3.69
N SER A 59 -17.54 -4.41 -4.26
CA SER A 59 -17.87 -3.19 -3.54
C SER A 59 -18.97 -3.50 -2.53
N THR A 60 -18.64 -3.67 -1.25
CA THR A 60 -19.65 -3.70 -0.19
C THR A 60 -19.85 -2.28 0.33
N LYS A 61 -20.75 -1.57 -0.34
CA LYS A 61 -21.69 -0.72 0.39
C LYS A 61 -22.56 -1.67 1.23
N LEU A 62 -22.84 -1.30 2.49
CA LEU A 62 -23.37 -2.13 3.60
C LEU A 62 -22.23 -2.89 4.31
N MET A 63 -21.94 -2.66 5.59
CA MET A 63 -22.88 -2.43 6.70
C MET A 63 -22.41 -1.25 7.57
N ARG A 64 -23.23 -0.19 7.60
CA ARG A 64 -23.35 0.67 8.78
C ARG A 64 -24.52 0.07 9.56
N ASP A 65 -24.21 -0.56 10.68
CA ASP A 65 -25.12 -0.61 11.82
C ASP A 65 -24.75 0.55 12.75
#